data_AF-A0A965U2H6-F1
#
_entry.id   AF-A0A965U2H6-F1
#
_cell.length_a   1.000
_cell.length_b   1.000
_cell.length_c   1.000
_cell.angle_alpha   90.00
_cell.angle_beta   90.00
_cell.angle_gamma   90.00
#
_symmetry.space_group_name_H-M   'P 1'
#
loop_
_entity.id
_entity.type
_entity.pdbx_description
1 polymer ?
#
loop_
_entity_poly.entity_id
_entity_poly.type
_entity_poly.pdbx_seq_one_letter_code
_entity_poly.pdbx_strand_id
1 'polypeptide(L)'
;AVDEPLQQLIESIHGVLEHTPAELAADIFEYGILLTGGGAEMFGLCEAVADALKVPCSCADDPQTNVVMGCGRALENMQDLGRFLDDGRKRMMGR
;
A
#
# COMPACT_ATOMS: atom_id res chain seq x y z
N ALA A 1 19.32 -14.95 1.20
CA ALA A 1 19.70 -13.65 0.57
C ALA A 1 18.48 -12.74 0.41
N VAL A 2 17.31 -13.29 0.06
CA VAL A 2 16.06 -12.53 0.03
C VAL A 2 15.38 -12.46 1.41
N ASP A 3 15.82 -13.29 2.37
CA ASP A 3 15.20 -13.40 3.70
C ASP A 3 15.29 -12.09 4.50
N GLU A 4 16.46 -11.45 4.53
CA GLU A 4 16.65 -10.17 5.22
C GLU A 4 15.78 -9.04 4.64
N PRO A 5 15.77 -8.76 3.32
CA PRO A 5 14.89 -7.74 2.78
C PRO A 5 13.40 -8.10 2.88
N LEU A 6 13.03 -9.39 2.83
CA LEU A 6 11.65 -9.82 3.07
C LEU A 6 11.22 -9.53 4.50
N GLN A 7 12.08 -9.82 5.47
CA GLN A 7 11.80 -9.53 6.88
C GLN A 7 11.67 -8.01 7.10
N GLN A 8 12.55 -7.20 6.51
CA GLN A 8 12.46 -5.74 6.57
C GLN A 8 11.15 -5.21 5.97
N LEU A 9 10.68 -5.80 4.87
CA LEU A 9 9.39 -5.47 4.28
C LEU A 9 8.23 -5.80 5.23
N ILE A 10 8.22 -7.00 5.82
CA ILE A 10 7.19 -7.42 6.78
C ILE A 10 7.18 -6.51 8.02
N GLU A 11 8.34 -6.22 8.60
CA GLU A 11 8.50 -5.32 9.75
C GLU A 11 8.02 -3.90 9.42
N SER A 12 8.30 -3.42 8.21
CA SER A 12 7.83 -2.10 7.75
C SER A 12 6.31 -2.05 7.65
N ILE A 13 5.67 -3.09 7.11
CA ILE A 13 4.21 -3.17 7.03
C ILE A 13 3.61 -3.26 8.43
N HIS A 14 4.18 -4.10 9.31
CA HIS A 14 3.74 -4.22 10.69
C HIS A 14 3.81 -2.88 11.43
N GLY A 15 4.90 -2.13 11.26
CA GLY A 15 5.06 -0.80 11.83
C GLY A 15 3.98 0.18 11.36
N VAL A 16 3.54 0.12 10.10
CA VAL A 16 2.41 0.94 9.62
C VAL A 16 1.12 0.54 10.33
N LEU A 17 0.84 -0.76 10.46
CA LEU A 17 -0.36 -1.26 11.14
C LEU A 17 -0.40 -0.83 12.63
N GLU A 18 0.74 -0.84 13.32
CA GLU A 18 0.84 -0.38 14.72
C GLU A 18 0.52 1.11 14.90
N HIS A 19 0.85 1.94 13.92
CA HIS A 19 0.60 3.38 13.96
C HIS A 19 -0.73 3.77 13.31
N THR A 20 -1.47 2.80 12.76
CA THR A 20 -2.76 3.05 12.12
C THR A 20 -3.85 3.18 13.18
N PRO A 21 -4.66 4.26 13.18
CA PRO A 21 -5.79 4.39 14.08
C PRO A 21 -6.73 3.18 14.02
N ALA A 22 -7.34 2.82 15.16
CA ALA A 22 -8.12 1.58 15.28
C ALA A 22 -9.28 1.51 14.27
N GLU A 23 -9.90 2.66 13.96
CA GLU A 23 -10.97 2.74 12.98
C GLU A 23 -10.52 2.36 11.56
N LEU A 24 -9.27 2.67 11.18
CA LEU A 24 -8.71 2.32 9.87
C LEU A 24 -8.06 0.93 9.88
N ALA A 25 -7.52 0.51 11.03
CA ALA A 25 -6.91 -0.81 11.16
C ALA A 25 -7.97 -1.92 10.95
N ALA A 26 -9.17 -1.75 11.51
CA ALA A 26 -10.27 -2.69 11.30
C ALA A 26 -10.60 -2.89 9.81
N ASP A 27 -10.65 -1.79 9.04
CA ASP A 27 -10.86 -1.85 7.60
C ASP A 27 -9.73 -2.62 6.89
N ILE A 28 -8.47 -2.42 7.29
CA ILE A 28 -7.34 -3.16 6.69
C ILE A 28 -7.44 -4.67 6.99
N PHE A 29 -7.85 -5.06 8.20
CA PHE A 29 -8.04 -6.47 8.53
C PHE A 29 -9.21 -7.11 7.75
N GLU A 30 -10.23 -6.32 7.38
CA GLU A 30 -11.37 -6.78 6.59
C GLU A 30 -11.06 -6.87 5.09
N TYR A 31 -10.51 -5.80 4.50
CA TYR A 31 -10.27 -5.70 3.05
C TYR A 31 -8.90 -6.22 2.61
N GLY A 32 -7.93 -6.28 3.53
CA GLY A 32 -6.60 -6.80 3.29
C GLY A 32 -5.60 -5.80 2.69
N ILE A 33 -4.45 -6.34 2.31
CA ILE A 33 -3.32 -5.65 1.68
C ILE A 33 -3.30 -6.01 0.19
N LEU A 34 -3.16 -5.00 -0.66
CA LEU A 34 -2.97 -5.18 -2.11
C LEU A 34 -1.54 -4.79 -2.48
N LEU A 35 -0.72 -5.77 -2.88
CA LEU A 35 0.63 -5.53 -3.37
C LEU A 35 0.61 -5.09 -4.84
N THR A 36 1.51 -4.18 -5.17
CA THR A 36 1.68 -3.65 -6.52
C THR A 36 3.17 -3.41 -6.83
N GLY A 37 3.49 -3.03 -8.07
CA GLY A 37 4.84 -2.98 -8.60
C GLY A 37 5.39 -4.36 -8.97
N GLY A 38 6.51 -4.40 -9.71
CA GLY A 38 7.08 -5.67 -10.18
C GLY A 38 7.56 -6.61 -9.07
N GLY A 39 7.82 -6.10 -7.86
CA GLY A 39 8.16 -6.93 -6.70
C GLY A 39 6.99 -7.79 -6.22
N ALA A 40 5.74 -7.37 -6.45
CA ALA A 40 4.53 -8.10 -6.05
C ALA A 40 4.37 -9.44 -6.78
N GLU A 41 4.96 -9.59 -7.96
CA GLU A 41 4.92 -10.82 -8.76
C GLU A 41 5.91 -11.88 -8.27
N MET A 42 6.73 -11.57 -7.26
CA MET A 42 7.63 -12.56 -6.68
C MET A 42 6.83 -13.70 -6.05
N PHE A 43 7.13 -14.93 -6.49
CA PHE A 43 6.42 -16.13 -6.05
C PHE A 43 6.41 -16.26 -4.52
N GLY A 44 5.22 -16.42 -3.95
CA GLY A 44 5.04 -16.61 -2.51
C GLY A 44 5.09 -15.34 -1.66
N LEU A 45 5.27 -14.15 -2.27
CA LEU A 45 5.40 -12.91 -1.49
C LEU A 45 4.10 -12.54 -0.78
N CYS A 46 2.97 -12.58 -1.49
CA CYS A 46 1.66 -12.26 -0.91
C CYS A 46 1.34 -13.24 0.23
N GLU A 47 1.59 -14.53 0.02
CA GLU A 47 1.39 -15.58 1.00
C GLU A 47 2.28 -15.36 2.24
N ALA A 48 3.56 -15.04 2.03
CA ALA A 48 4.49 -14.76 3.14
C ALA A 48 4.05 -13.53 3.97
N VAL A 49 3.60 -12.46 3.31
CA VAL A 49 3.06 -11.26 3.99
C VAL A 49 1.78 -11.59 4.75
N ALA A 50 0.85 -12.33 4.11
CA ALA A 50 -0.41 -12.72 4.75
C ALA A 50 -0.19 -13.60 5.98
N ASP A 51 0.71 -14.58 5.87
CA ASP A 51 1.02 -15.51 6.95
C ASP A 51 1.71 -14.80 8.12
N ALA A 52 2.63 -13.87 7.85
CA ALA A 52 3.36 -13.14 8.88
C ALA A 52 2.46 -12.14 9.63
N LEU A 53 1.61 -11.40 8.91
CA LEU A 53 0.81 -10.31 9.48
C LEU A 53 -0.59 -10.74 9.92
N LYS A 54 -1.05 -11.93 9.50
CA LYS A 54 -2.44 -12.39 9.71
C LYS A 54 -3.48 -11.44 9.11
N VAL A 55 -3.13 -10.80 8.01
CA VAL A 55 -3.99 -9.92 7.21
C VAL A 55 -4.07 -10.51 5.80
N PRO A 56 -5.25 -10.63 5.16
CA PRO A 56 -5.34 -11.07 3.78
C PRO A 56 -4.43 -10.25 2.88
N CYS A 57 -3.69 -10.88 1.98
CA CYS A 57 -2.79 -10.19 1.06
C CYS A 57 -2.98 -10.74 -0.35
N SER A 58 -3.03 -9.86 -1.34
CA SER A 58 -3.21 -10.22 -2.74
C SER A 58 -2.33 -9.37 -3.65
N CYS A 59 -2.00 -9.87 -4.83
CA CYS A 59 -1.34 -9.09 -5.87
C CYS A 59 -2.39 -8.39 -6.73
N ALA A 60 -2.15 -7.15 -7.10
CA ALA A 60 -2.95 -6.46 -8.11
C ALA A 60 -2.90 -7.19 -9.46
N ASP A 61 -3.92 -6.99 -10.30
CA ASP A 61 -4.05 -7.66 -11.61
C ASP A 61 -2.90 -7.29 -12.58
N ASP A 62 -2.53 -6.00 -12.65
CA ASP A 62 -1.47 -5.47 -13.53
C ASP A 62 -0.42 -4.67 -12.73
N PRO A 63 0.29 -5.29 -11.77
CA PRO A 63 1.04 -4.59 -10.72
C PRO A 63 2.17 -3.74 -11.29
N GLN A 64 2.74 -4.09 -12.44
CA GLN A 64 3.77 -3.31 -13.10
C GLN A 64 3.29 -1.96 -13.65
N THR A 65 2.01 -1.86 -14.03
CA THR A 65 1.47 -0.66 -14.70
C THR A 65 0.61 0.20 -13.78
N ASN A 66 0.18 -0.31 -12.63
CA ASN A 66 -0.68 0.39 -11.66
C ASN A 66 -0.24 1.84 -11.40
N VAL A 67 1.07 2.10 -11.23
CA VAL A 67 1.58 3.45 -10.96
C VAL A 67 1.31 4.39 -12.14
N VAL A 68 1.75 4.05 -13.35
CA VAL A 68 1.58 4.91 -14.53
C VAL A 68 0.11 5.09 -14.89
N MET A 69 -0.70 4.04 -14.74
CA MET A 69 -2.14 4.11 -14.97
C MET A 69 -2.84 5.00 -13.94
N GLY A 70 -2.44 4.92 -12.67
CA GLY A 70 -2.93 5.82 -11.62
C GLY A 70 -2.57 7.28 -11.89
N CYS A 71 -1.34 7.55 -12.33
CA CYS A 71 -0.92 8.89 -12.75
C CYS A 71 -1.75 9.43 -13.92
N GLY A 72 -1.99 8.62 -14.96
CA GLY A 72 -2.83 9.00 -16.10
C GLY A 72 -4.25 9.36 -15.68
N ARG A 73 -4.89 8.51 -14.87
CA ARG A 73 -6.25 8.75 -14.34
C ARG A 73 -6.33 10.03 -13.49
N ALA A 74 -5.28 10.32 -12.71
CA ALA A 74 -5.22 11.55 -11.92
C ALA A 74 -5.11 12.81 -12.81
N LEU A 75 -4.37 12.74 -13.91
CA LEU A 75 -4.28 13.84 -14.89
C LEU A 75 -5.59 14.07 -15.63
N GLU A 76 -6.34 13.01 -15.94
CA GLU A 76 -7.68 13.12 -16.54
C GLU A 76 -8.67 13.83 -15.60
N ASN A 77 -8.46 13.71 -14.29
CA ASN A 77 -9.30 14.30 -13.24
C ASN A 77 -8.56 15.39 -12.45
N MET A 78 -7.94 16.35 -13.16
CA MET A 78 -7.09 17.39 -12.55
C MET A 78 -7.75 18.20 -11.42
N GLN A 79 -9.07 18.35 -11.43
CA GLN A 79 -9.82 19.02 -10.36
C GLN A 79 -9.72 18.26 -9.03
N ASP A 80 -9.86 16.93 -9.08
CA ASP A 80 -9.72 16.06 -7.91
C ASP A 80 -8.26 16.00 -7.46
N LEU A 81 -7.32 15.95 -8.42
CA LEU A 81 -5.89 15.98 -8.11
C LEU A 81 -5.49 17.25 -7.34
N GLY A 82 -6.01 18.42 -7.75
CA GLY A 82 -5.78 19.68 -7.03
C GLY A 82 -6.23 19.62 -5.57
N ARG A 83 -7.40 19.02 -5.31
CA ARG A 83 -7.93 18.82 -3.95
C ARG A 83 -7.05 17.88 -3.11
N PHE A 84 -6.61 16.75 -3.67
CA PHE A 84 -5.75 15.80 -2.97
C PHE A 84 -4.39 16.41 -2.60
N LEU A 85 -3.79 17.18 -3.52
CA LEU A 85 -2.51 17.83 -3.28
C LEU A 85 -2.61 18.95 -2.23
N ASP A 86 -3.68 19.73 -2.26
CA ASP A 86 -3.89 20.80 -1.26
C ASP A 86 -4.16 20.25 0.15
N ASP A 87 -4.91 19.15 0.28
CA ASP A 87 -5.13 18.50 1.58
C ASP A 87 -3.85 17.83 2.11
N GLY A 88 -3.04 17.23 1.24
CA GLY A 88 -1.73 16.68 1.60
C GLY A 88 -0.76 17.76 2.10
N ARG A 89 -0.77 18.94 1.47
CA ARG A 89 0.07 20.07 1.86
C ARG A 89 -0.30 20.65 3.23
N LYS A 90 -1.60 20.72 3.56
CA LYS A 90 -2.06 21.16 4.90
C LYS A 90 -1.62 20.19 6.00
N ARG A 91 -1.81 18.88 5.78
CA ARG A 91 -1.38 17.82 6.70
C ARG A 91 0.14 17.82 6.96
N MET A 92 0.96 18.03 5.92
CA MET A 92 2.42 18.08 6.06
C MET A 92 2.92 19.35 6.75
N MET A 93 2.18 20.46 6.65
CA MET A 93 2.53 21.74 7.28
C MET A 93 1.98 21.92 8.70
N GLY A 94 1.35 20.90 9.29
CA GLY A 94 0.85 20.94 10.67
C GLY A 94 -0.18 22.05 10.94
N ARG A 95 -1.01 22.39 9.95
CA ARG A 95 -2.12 23.35 10.09
C ARG A 95 -3.46 22.70 9.78
#